data_AF-A0A1F9YCI1-F1
#
_entry.id   AF-A0A1F9YCI1-F1
#
_cell.length_a   1.000
_cell.length_b   1.000
_cell.length_c   1.000
_cell.angle_alpha   90.00
_cell.angle_beta   90.00
_cell.angle_gamma   90.00
#
_symmetry.space_group_name_H-M   'P 1'
#
loop_
_entity.id
_entity.type
_entity.pdbx_description
1 polymer ?
#
loop_
_entity_poly.entity_id
_entity_poly.type
_entity_poly.pdbx_seq_one_letter_code
_entity_poly.pdbx_strand_id
1 'polypeptide(L)' 'MSLFHRSCRIVLGTLLLFGIAGCGSDRAKIENAKFEIEQGNRENARRLLKTIPHRSPDKESADSLLRLLEGPK' A
#
# COMPACT_ATOMS: atom_id res chain seq x y z
N MET A 1 -1.72 -5.96 -44.73
CA MET A 1 -2.40 -5.70 -43.44
C MET A 1 -1.36 -5.55 -42.35
N SER A 2 -1.40 -4.39 -41.68
CA SER A 2 -0.41 -3.75 -40.81
C SER A 2 0.45 -4.62 -39.87
N LEU A 3 1.76 -4.59 -40.11
CA LEU A 3 2.82 -4.87 -39.11
C LEU A 3 2.75 -3.93 -37.89
N PHE A 4 1.99 -2.83 -37.98
CA PHE A 4 1.74 -1.87 -36.90
C PHE A 4 0.97 -2.46 -35.69
N HIS A 5 0.27 -3.58 -35.83
CA HIS A 5 -0.55 -4.14 -34.77
C HIS A 5 0.23 -5.02 -33.77
N ARG A 6 1.42 -5.50 -34.15
CA ARG A 6 2.24 -6.38 -33.30
C ARG A 6 3.00 -5.60 -32.22
N SER A 7 3.43 -4.38 -32.53
CA SER A 7 4.21 -3.54 -31.61
C SER A 7 3.36 -2.98 -30.46
N CYS A 8 2.06 -2.72 -30.67
CA CYS A 8 1.17 -2.23 -29.61
C CYS A 8 0.93 -3.23 -28.47
N ARG A 9 0.97 -4.54 -28.75
CA ARG A 9 0.74 -5.56 -27.71
C ARG A 9 1.92 -5.73 -26.76
N ILE A 10 3.14 -5.48 -27.24
CA ILE A 10 4.36 -5.58 -26.43
C ILE A 10 4.41 -4.43 -25.42
N VAL A 11 4.05 -3.22 -25.84
CA VAL A 11 4.02 -2.03 -24.96
C VAL A 11 2.96 -2.16 -23.85
N LEU A 12 1.80 -2.73 -24.16
CA LEU A 12 0.74 -2.92 -23.16
C LEU A 12 1.11 -3.97 -22.09
N GLY A 13 1.84 -5.02 -22.48
CA GLY A 13 2.30 -6.06 -21.54
C GLY A 13 3.38 -5.58 -20.57
N THR A 14 4.27 -4.69 -21.02
CA THR A 14 5.35 -4.17 -20.15
C THR A 14 4.85 -3.20 -19.07
N LEU A 15 3.75 -2.47 -19.31
CA LEU A 15 3.15 -1.58 -18.30
C LEU A 15 2.53 -2.35 -17.13
N LEU A 16 2.00 -3.56 -17.37
CA LEU A 16 1.42 -4.43 -16.34
C LEU A 16 2.48 -4.95 -15.34
N LEU A 17 3.72 -5.16 -15.79
CA LEU A 17 4.81 -5.65 -14.94
C LEU A 17 5.38 -4.58 -14.01
N PHE A 18 5.30 -3.28 -14.37
CA PHE A 18 5.75 -2.20 -13.50
C PHE A 18 4.72 -1.80 -12.42
N GLY A 19 3.46 -2.25 -12.54
CA GLY A 19 2.41 -1.98 -11.54
C GLY A 19 2.51 -2.78 -10.24
N ILE A 20 3.32 -3.85 -10.20
CA ILE A 20 3.41 -4.78 -9.05
C ILE A 20 4.64 -4.55 -8.15
N ALA A 21 5.62 -3.73 -8.58
CA ALA A 21 6.85 -3.49 -7.81
C ALA A 21 6.64 -2.64 -6.52
N GLY A 22 5.43 -2.10 -6.30
CA GLY A 22 5.10 -1.34 -5.09
C GLY A 22 4.28 -2.09 -4.03
N CYS A 23 3.87 -3.34 -4.26
CA CYS A 23 2.75 -3.96 -3.52
C CYS A 23 3.14 -4.73 -2.23
N GLY A 24 4.43 -4.87 -1.90
CA GLY A 24 4.85 -5.71 -0.76
C GLY A 24 5.18 -4.96 0.53
N SER A 25 5.69 -3.73 0.42
CA SER A 25 6.26 -3.02 1.58
C SER A 25 5.20 -2.41 2.50
N ASP A 26 4.07 -1.96 1.95
CA ASP A 26 3.04 -1.29 2.74
C ASP A 26 2.23 -2.27 3.59
N ARG A 27 1.94 -3.46 3.07
CA ARG A 27 1.30 -4.53 3.84
C ARG A 27 2.14 -4.96 5.05
N ALA A 28 3.46 -5.06 4.90
CA ALA A 28 4.36 -5.35 6.02
C ALA A 28 4.32 -4.24 7.10
N LYS A 29 4.22 -2.97 6.70
CA LYS A 29 4.06 -1.85 7.65
C LYS A 29 2.73 -1.90 8.39
N ILE A 30 1.65 -2.34 7.74
CA ILE A 30 0.35 -2.54 8.41
C ILE A 30 0.44 -3.64 9.45
N GLU A 31 1.01 -4.79 9.11
CA GLU A 31 1.18 -5.89 10.05
C GLU A 31 2.07 -5.49 11.23
N ASN A 32 3.16 -4.76 10.96
CA ASN A 32 4.01 -4.22 12.02
C ASN A 32 3.25 -3.21 12.90
N ALA A 33 2.44 -2.34 12.30
CA ALA A 33 1.61 -1.42 13.06
C ALA A 33 0.60 -2.14 13.96
N LYS A 34 -0.03 -3.22 13.49
CA LYS A 34 -0.92 -4.04 14.33
C LYS A 34 -0.17 -4.65 15.52
N PHE A 35 1.02 -5.20 15.26
CA PHE A 35 1.86 -5.74 16.33
C PHE A 35 2.23 -4.68 17.37
N GLU A 36 2.61 -3.47 16.94
CA GLU A 36 2.88 -2.35 17.85
C GLU A 36 1.64 -1.94 18.68
N ILE A 37 0.43 -2.03 18.11
CA ILE A 37 -0.82 -1.81 18.86
C ILE A 37 -0.99 -2.89 19.94
N GLU A 38 -0.75 -4.15 19.63
CA GLU A 38 -0.81 -5.26 20.59
C GLU A 38 0.21 -5.12 21.71
N GLN A 39 1.40 -4.57 21.41
CA GLN A 39 2.42 -4.24 22.40
C GLN A 39 2.09 -2.97 23.22
N GLY A 40 1.00 -2.27 22.92
CA GLY A 40 0.62 -1.01 23.58
C GLY A 40 1.35 0.24 23.05
N ASN A 41 2.24 0.09 22.07
CA ASN A 41 3.01 1.16 21.44
C ASN A 41 2.19 1.89 20.37
N ARG A 42 1.09 2.53 20.77
CA ARG A 42 0.18 3.23 19.85
C ARG A 42 0.85 4.34 19.04
N GLU A 43 1.85 5.02 19.61
CA GLU A 43 2.60 6.06 18.91
C GLU A 43 3.40 5.50 17.72
N ASN A 44 4.08 4.37 17.93
CA ASN A 44 4.88 3.74 16.89
C ASN A 44 4.00 3.16 15.79
N ALA A 45 2.89 2.51 16.17
CA ALA A 45 1.86 2.08 15.24
C ALA A 45 1.35 3.24 14.36
N ARG A 46 1.03 4.38 14.98
CA ARG A 46 0.58 5.59 14.27
C ARG A 46 1.63 6.11 13.30
N ARG A 47 2.92 6.09 13.69
CA ARG A 47 4.02 6.51 12.83
C ARG A 47 4.12 5.61 11.60
N LEU A 48 4.10 4.29 11.78
CA LEU A 48 4.14 3.31 10.70
C LEU A 48 3.00 3.50 9.70
N LEU A 49 1.77 3.65 10.18
CA LEU A 49 0.59 3.83 9.33
C LEU A 49 0.62 5.16 8.53
N LYS A 50 1.21 6.22 9.08
CA LYS A 50 1.40 7.50 8.37
C LYS A 50 2.44 7.43 7.25
N THR A 51 3.37 6.48 7.29
CA THR A 51 4.37 6.29 6.22
C THR A 51 3.83 5.57 4.98
N ILE A 52 2.60 5.05 5.04
CA ILE A 52 1.97 4.39 3.90
C ILE A 52 1.54 5.46 2.90
N PRO A 53 2.05 5.43 1.65
CA PRO A 53 1.79 6.47 0.68
C PRO A 53 0.32 6.46 0.27
N HIS A 54 -0.22 7.65 -0.05
CA HIS A 54 -1.65 7.79 -0.37
C HIS A 54 -2.09 6.96 -1.59
N ARG A 55 -1.17 6.73 -2.54
CA ARG A 55 -1.39 5.89 -3.73
C ARG A 55 -1.33 4.37 -3.46
N SER A 56 -1.04 3.96 -2.23
CA SER A 56 -0.97 2.55 -1.87
C SER A 56 -2.37 1.94 -1.82
N PRO A 57 -2.60 0.73 -2.36
CA PRO A 57 -3.88 0.04 -2.20
C PRO A 57 -4.21 -0.22 -0.72
N ASP A 58 -3.18 -0.29 0.13
CA ASP A 58 -3.30 -0.52 1.57
C ASP A 58 -3.61 0.76 2.37
N LYS A 59 -3.73 1.93 1.71
CA LYS A 59 -3.95 3.21 2.39
C LYS A 59 -5.26 3.25 3.18
N GLU A 60 -6.34 2.70 2.64
CA GLU A 60 -7.65 2.67 3.30
C GLU A 60 -7.62 1.85 4.60
N SER A 61 -6.96 0.69 4.56
CA SER A 61 -6.71 -0.16 5.73
C SER A 61 -5.87 0.58 6.78
N ALA A 62 -4.85 1.32 6.33
CA ALA A 62 -4.00 2.10 7.21
C ALA A 62 -4.75 3.25 7.90
N ASP A 63 -5.58 3.98 7.16
CA ASP A 63 -6.43 5.05 7.69
C ASP A 63 -7.49 4.52 8.66
N SER A 64 -8.06 3.35 8.40
CA SER A 64 -9.00 2.70 9.32
C SER A 64 -8.35 2.37 10.66
N LEU A 65 -7.13 1.83 10.64
CA LEU A 65 -6.36 1.55 11.86
C LEU A 65 -5.97 2.84 12.59
N LEU A 66 -5.63 3.91 11.87
CA LEU A 66 -5.34 5.21 12.47
C LEU A 66 -6.55 5.78 13.22
N ARG A 67 -7.75 5.69 12.63
CA ARG A 67 -9.00 6.14 13.29
C ARG A 67 -9.30 5.33 14.56
N LEU A 68 -9.07 4.02 14.54
CA LEU A 68 -9.20 3.17 15.73
C LEU A 68 -8.23 3.59 16.84
N LEU A 69 -7.01 4.01 16.48
CA LEU A 69 -6.01 4.48 17.44
C LEU A 69 -6.32 5.86 18.02
N GLU A 70 -6.91 6.76 17.23
CA GLU A 70 -7.26 8.11 17.66
C GLU A 70 -8.54 8.15 18.51
N GLY A 71 -9.41 7.14 18.38
CA GLY A 71 -10.65 7.00 19.15
C GLY A 71 -11.71 8.06 18.81
N PRO A 72 -12.98 7.86 19.20
CA PRO A 72 -13.95 8.94 19.22
C PRO A 72 -13.47 9.99 20.24
N LYS A 73 -13.35 11.23 19.78
CA LYS A 73 -12.93 12.38 20.58
C LYS A 73 -13.94 12.69 21.68
#